data_AF-A0AAV5MME2-F1
#
_entry.id   AF-A0AAV5MME2-F1
#
_cell.length_a   1.000
_cell.length_b   1.000
_cell.length_c   1.000
_cell.angle_alpha   90.00
_cell.angle_beta   90.00
_cell.angle_gamma   90.00
#
_symmetry.space_group_name_H-M   'P 1'
#
loop_
_entity.id
_entity.type
_entity.pdbx_description
1 polymer ?
#
loop_
_entity_poly.entity_id
_entity_poly.type
_entity_poly.pdbx_seq_one_letter_code
_entity_poly.pdbx_strand_id
1 'polypeptide(L)'
;MKAWPLVHEAVVDPTSKPFVKVNGEPAYTYYGKRPEMTGLMQKAMSGVSMPFMKAMLEAYSGFDGIQRLVDVGDSTGHCLRMICPGGLSILA
;
A
#
# COMPACT_ATOMS: atom_id res chain seq x y z
N MET A 1 7.41 -15.59 -6.06
CA MET A 1 6.59 -16.75 -6.49
C MET A 1 6.56 -17.93 -5.51
N LYS A 2 7.50 -18.07 -4.57
CA LYS A 2 7.57 -19.22 -3.66
C LYS A 2 6.43 -19.32 -2.62
N ALA A 3 5.70 -18.24 -2.34
CA ALA A 3 4.61 -18.23 -1.36
C ALA A 3 3.30 -18.87 -1.89
N TRP A 4 3.03 -18.77 -3.19
CA TRP A 4 1.78 -19.26 -3.79
C TRP A 4 1.52 -20.77 -3.56
N PRO A 5 2.52 -21.66 -3.69
CA PRO A 5 2.33 -23.07 -3.38
C PRO A 5 1.87 -23.36 -1.94
N LEU A 6 2.18 -22.49 -0.97
CA LEU A 6 1.83 -22.69 0.44
C LEU A 6 0.48 -22.06 0.82
N VAL A 7 -0.29 -21.49 -0.12
CA VAL A 7 -1.60 -20.89 0.18
C VAL A 7 -2.58 -21.90 0.75
N HIS A 8 -2.51 -23.17 0.32
CA HIS A 8 -3.35 -24.24 0.86
C HIS A 8 -3.16 -24.43 2.38
N GLU A 9 -1.96 -24.17 2.90
CA GLU A 9 -1.68 -24.31 4.33
C GLU A 9 -2.37 -23.21 5.15
N ALA A 10 -2.58 -22.03 4.57
CA ALA A 10 -3.29 -20.93 5.24
C ALA A 10 -4.79 -21.19 5.38
N VAL A 11 -5.34 -22.14 4.60
CA VAL A 11 -6.73 -22.62 4.76
C VAL A 11 -6.84 -23.52 5.99
N VAL A 12 -5.81 -24.32 6.26
CA VAL A 12 -5.77 -25.27 7.39
C VAL A 12 -5.39 -24.55 8.69
N ASP A 13 -4.41 -23.65 8.64
CA ASP A 13 -3.97 -22.82 9.76
C ASP A 13 -3.95 -21.33 9.35
N PRO A 14 -5.01 -20.57 9.70
CA PRO A 14 -5.13 -19.17 9.30
C PRO A 14 -4.16 -18.24 10.04
N THR A 15 -3.49 -18.71 11.09
CA THR A 15 -2.46 -17.92 11.78
C THR A 15 -1.15 -17.87 10.98
N SER A 16 -0.98 -18.78 10.04
CA SER A 16 0.22 -18.92 9.23
C SER A 16 0.10 -18.23 7.87
N LYS A 17 0.95 -17.21 7.64
CA LYS A 17 1.00 -16.51 6.36
C LYS A 17 1.99 -17.21 5.42
N PRO A 18 1.59 -17.60 4.18
CA PRO A 18 2.46 -18.28 3.22
C PRO A 18 3.76 -17.54 2.94
N PHE A 19 3.70 -16.20 2.89
CA PHE A 19 4.89 -15.37 2.69
C PHE A 19 5.87 -15.47 3.87
N VAL A 20 5.36 -15.46 5.11
CA VAL A 20 6.19 -15.58 6.32
C VAL A 20 6.83 -16.97 6.39
N LYS A 21 6.09 -18.03 6.05
CA LYS A 21 6.66 -19.39 5.99
C LYS A 21 7.86 -19.51 5.05
N VAL A 22 7.81 -18.84 3.90
CA VAL A 22 8.90 -18.87 2.92
C VAL A 22 10.07 -17.96 3.29
N ASN A 23 9.79 -16.79 3.86
CA ASN A 23 10.79 -15.73 4.00
C ASN A 23 11.19 -15.42 5.44
N GLY A 24 10.56 -16.07 6.43
CA GLY A 24 10.81 -15.88 7.87
C GLY A 24 10.26 -14.58 8.46
N GLU A 25 9.72 -13.69 7.65
CA GLU A 25 9.26 -12.37 8.08
C GLU A 25 8.08 -11.86 7.22
N PRO A 26 7.32 -10.85 7.69
CA PRO A 26 6.23 -10.26 6.92
C PRO A 26 6.70 -9.59 5.63
N ALA A 27 5.84 -9.59 4.61
CA ALA A 27 6.15 -9.06 3.29
C ALA A 27 6.63 -7.60 3.31
N TYR A 28 5.97 -6.73 4.08
CA TYR A 28 6.35 -5.31 4.15
C TYR A 28 7.76 -5.12 4.73
N THR A 29 8.08 -5.81 5.83
CA THR A 29 9.43 -5.80 6.42
C THR A 29 10.47 -6.38 5.46
N TYR A 30 10.14 -7.50 4.79
CA TYR A 30 11.02 -8.15 3.83
C TYR A 30 11.37 -7.23 2.64
N TYR A 31 10.36 -6.58 2.05
CA TYR A 31 10.55 -5.69 0.92
C TYR A 31 11.23 -4.39 1.34
N GLY A 32 10.84 -3.82 2.49
CA GLY A 32 11.41 -2.58 3.02
C GLY A 32 12.93 -2.65 3.23
N LYS A 33 13.47 -3.83 3.55
CA LYS A 33 14.92 -4.08 3.67
C LYS A 33 15.68 -4.10 2.33
N ARG A 34 14.98 -4.07 1.18
CA ARG A 34 15.55 -4.27 -0.16
C ARG A 34 15.17 -3.10 -1.07
N PRO A 35 16.07 -2.13 -1.32
CA PRO A 35 15.74 -0.89 -2.05
C PRO A 35 15.07 -1.12 -3.42
N GLU A 36 15.56 -2.08 -4.21
CA GLU A 36 14.96 -2.41 -5.51
C GLU A 36 13.52 -2.92 -5.39
N MET A 37 13.26 -3.75 -4.38
CA MET A 37 11.92 -4.30 -4.14
C MET A 37 10.98 -3.25 -3.55
N THR A 38 11.48 -2.36 -2.69
CA THR A 38 10.72 -1.19 -2.21
C THR A 38 10.29 -0.32 -3.39
N GLY A 39 11.21 0.00 -4.31
CA GLY A 39 10.89 0.80 -5.50
C GLY A 39 9.88 0.10 -6.42
N LEU A 40 10.01 -1.22 -6.61
CA LEU A 40 9.04 -2.01 -7.38
C LEU A 40 7.65 -2.00 -6.72
N MET A 41 7.59 -2.17 -5.40
CA MET A 41 6.34 -2.14 -4.64
C MET A 41 5.67 -0.76 -4.73
N GLN A 42 6.42 0.32 -4.53
CA GLN A 42 5.91 1.69 -4.65
C GLN A 42 5.37 1.99 -6.05
N LYS A 43 6.08 1.54 -7.09
CA LYS A 43 5.63 1.69 -8.48
C LYS A 43 4.36 0.89 -8.75
N ALA A 44 4.28 -0.34 -8.26
CA ALA A 44 3.09 -1.18 -8.39
C ALA A 44 1.87 -0.54 -7.69
N MET A 45 2.05 -0.06 -6.45
CA MET A 45 0.97 0.60 -5.70
C MET A 45 0.53 1.91 -6.36
N SER A 46 1.48 2.77 -6.76
CA SER A 46 1.17 4.02 -7.47
C SER A 46 0.45 3.76 -8.79
N GLY A 47 0.83 2.71 -9.52
CA GLY A 47 0.20 2.34 -10.79
C GLY A 47 -1.28 1.97 -10.67
N VAL A 48 -1.70 1.48 -9.50
CA VAL A 48 -3.11 1.15 -9.21
C VAL A 48 -3.83 2.31 -8.54
N SER A 49 -3.20 2.98 -7.57
CA SER A 49 -3.86 4.01 -6.77
C SER A 49 -4.10 5.30 -7.53
N MET A 50 -3.16 5.74 -8.37
CA MET A 50 -3.28 7.02 -9.09
C MET A 50 -4.49 7.09 -10.04
N PRO A 51 -4.75 6.08 -10.90
CA PRO A 51 -5.95 6.08 -11.73
C PRO A 51 -7.24 6.03 -10.91
N PHE A 52 -7.25 5.24 -9.83
CA PHE A 52 -8.41 5.13 -8.94
C PHE A 52 -8.71 6.46 -8.25
N MET A 53 -7.68 7.11 -7.69
CA MET A 53 -7.80 8.41 -7.04
C MET A 53 -8.30 9.49 -7.99
N LYS A 54 -7.85 9.46 -9.25
CA LYS A 54 -8.36 10.37 -10.27
C LYS A 54 -9.88 10.20 -10.46
N ALA A 55 -10.33 8.97 -10.72
CA ALA A 55 -11.75 8.68 -10.91
C ALA A 55 -12.60 8.99 -9.67
N MET A 56 -12.05 8.74 -8.47
CA MET A 56 -12.72 9.07 -7.21
C MET A 56 -12.90 10.58 -7.05
N LEU A 57 -11.87 11.40 -7.31
CA LEU A 57 -11.96 12.86 -7.19
C LEU A 57 -12.91 13.48 -8.22
N GLU A 58 -13.16 12.82 -9.35
CA GLU A 58 -14.18 13.24 -10.33
C GLU A 58 -15.61 13.01 -9.82
N ALA A 59 -15.83 12.04 -8.93
CA ALA A 59 -17.15 11.63 -8.46
C ALA A 59 -17.44 11.98 -6.99
N TYR A 60 -16.44 12.37 -6.21
CA TYR A 60 -16.55 12.58 -4.76
C TYR A 60 -16.05 13.96 -4.35
N SER A 61 -16.96 14.80 -3.86
CA SER A 61 -16.68 16.15 -3.37
C SER A 61 -16.47 16.22 -1.85
N GLY A 62 -16.41 15.08 -1.14
CA GLY A 62 -16.30 15.09 0.32
C GLY A 62 -14.93 15.53 0.84
N PHE A 63 -14.00 15.93 -0.04
CA PHE A 63 -12.75 16.61 0.34
C PHE A 63 -12.88 18.14 0.40
N ASP A 64 -14.01 18.71 -0.03
CA ASP A 64 -14.22 20.14 -0.03
C ASP A 64 -14.26 20.71 1.39
N GLY A 65 -13.48 21.76 1.63
CA GLY A 65 -13.44 22.46 2.92
C GLY A 65 -12.70 21.73 4.05
N ILE A 66 -12.06 20.58 3.78
CA ILE A 66 -11.27 19.90 4.81
C ILE A 66 -10.03 20.74 5.15
N GLN A 67 -9.86 21.03 6.44
CA GLN A 67 -8.72 21.80 6.96
C GLN A 67 -7.48 20.95 7.23
N ARG A 68 -7.67 19.66 7.53
CA ARG A 68 -6.59 18.72 7.83
C ARG A 68 -6.95 17.35 7.28
N LEU A 69 -6.08 16.84 6.43
CA LEU A 69 -6.12 15.48 5.92
C LEU A 69 -4.83 14.77 6.30
N VAL A 70 -4.97 13.56 6.83
CA VAL A 70 -3.86 12.67 7.16
C VAL A 70 -4.07 11.38 6.37
N ASP A 71 -3.13 11.10 5.48
CA ASP A 71 -3.11 9.83 4.74
C ASP A 71 -2.16 8.85 5.44
N VAL A 72 -2.73 7.80 6.02
CA VAL A 72 -2.03 6.77 6.81
C VAL A 72 -1.64 5.64 5.87
N GLY A 73 -0.34 5.45 5.67
CA GLY A 73 0.19 4.41 4.79
C GLY A 73 0.30 4.81 3.31
N ASP A 74 0.25 6.11 2.98
CA ASP A 74 0.34 6.64 1.60
C ASP A 74 1.67 6.32 0.89
N SER A 75 2.70 5.93 1.64
CA SER A 75 4.04 5.60 1.13
C SER A 75 4.72 6.75 0.37
N THR A 76 4.37 6.98 -0.90
CA THR A 76 5.01 7.98 -1.77
C THR A 76 4.35 9.37 -1.69
N GLY A 77 3.23 9.52 -0.99
CA GLY A 77 2.55 10.82 -0.90
C GLY A 77 1.68 11.13 -2.13
N HIS A 78 1.54 10.19 -3.06
CA HIS A 78 0.99 10.47 -4.38
C HIS A 78 -0.52 10.70 -4.33
N CYS A 79 -1.24 9.88 -3.57
CA CYS A 79 -2.69 10.03 -3.43
C CYS A 79 -3.02 11.33 -2.69
N LEU A 80 -2.32 11.59 -1.58
CA LEU A 80 -2.52 12.81 -0.81
C LEU A 80 -2.26 14.08 -1.62
N ARG A 81 -1.22 14.11 -2.46
CA ARG A 81 -0.94 15.25 -3.34
C ARG A 81 -2.04 15.52 -4.36
N MET A 82 -2.76 14.48 -4.80
CA MET A 82 -3.92 14.65 -5.68
C MET A 82 -5.10 15.26 -4.94
N ILE A 83 -5.32 14.87 -3.69
CA ILE A 83 -6.44 15.37 -2.87
C ILE A 83 -6.15 16.79 -2.37
N CYS A 84 -4.98 16.98 -1.76
CA CYS A 84 -4.55 18.24 -1.15
C CYS A 84 -3.02 18.34 -1.18
N PRO A 85 -2.45 19.21 -2.05
CA PRO A 85 -1.02 19.43 -2.15
C PRO A 85 -0.32 19.85 -0.83
N GLY A 86 -1.09 20.31 0.17
CA GLY A 86 -0.60 20.71 1.50
C GLY A 86 -0.95 19.74 2.64
N GLY A 87 -1.49 18.56 2.35
CA GLY A 87 -1.84 17.55 3.36
C GLY A 87 -0.62 16.93 4.06
N LEU A 88 -0.85 16.29 5.21
CA LEU A 88 0.18 15.57 5.98
C LEU A 88 0.13 14.07 5.67
N SER A 89 1.29 13.46 5.38
CA SER A 89 1.41 12.01 5.20
C SER A 89 2.06 11.38 6.43
N ILE A 90 1.54 10.23 6.87
CA ILE A 90 2.15 9.42 7.92
C ILE A 90 2.52 8.07 7.31
N LEU A 91 3.82 7.79 7.28
CA LEU A 91 4.34 6.48 6.89
C LEU A 91 4.07 5.48 8.01
N ALA A 92 3.45 4.34 7.66
CA ALA A 92 3.41 3.15 8.49
C ALA A 92 4.43 2.10 7.96
#